data_AF-A0A1I8PCL5-F1
#
_entry.id   AF-A0A1I8PCL5-F1
#
_cell.length_a   1.000
_cell.length_b   1.000
_cell.length_c   1.000
_cell.angle_alpha   90.00
_cell.angle_beta   90.00
_cell.angle_gamma   90.00
#
_symmetry.space_group_name_H-M   'P 1'
#
loop_
_entity.id
_entity.type
_entity.pdbx_description
1 polymer ?
#
loop_
_entity_poly.entity_id
_entity_poly.type
_entity_poly.pdbx_seq_one_letter_code
_entity_poly.pdbx_strand_id
1 'polypeptide(L)'
;MLSRAAILSVQRPMGALAARAAATAAGADRPVRPEHPGKVRLGFIPEEWFQFFYNKTGVTGPYTFGVGLITYLCSKEIYVMEHEYYSGLSLAIMAVIAVKKLGPAAAKWADGEIDRIEAEWKQGREDELKALQESIEAEKKEQWRAEGSLMLMDAKKENVALQLEAAFRERAMNVYNEVKRRLDYQVECRHIERRLNQKHMVDWIVKNVMASITPQQEKETLNKCIADLSALAARSK
;
A
#
# COMPACT_ATOMS: atom_id res chain seq x y z
N MET A 1 66.62 38.49 25.24
CA MET A 1 65.84 39.32 26.18
C MET A 1 64.47 38.70 26.33
N LEU A 2 64.20 38.21 27.53
CA LEU A 2 62.95 37.57 27.94
C LEU A 2 61.84 38.62 27.98
N SER A 3 60.69 38.35 27.36
CA SER A 3 59.45 39.06 27.71
C SER A 3 58.43 38.05 28.22
N ARG A 4 58.29 38.06 29.55
CA ARG A 4 57.46 37.22 30.42
C ARG A 4 56.11 37.93 30.69
N ALA A 5 55.19 37.98 29.73
CA ALA A 5 53.96 38.76 29.95
C ALA A 5 52.64 38.20 29.38
N ALA A 6 52.50 36.89 29.14
CA ALA A 6 51.22 36.34 28.67
C ALA A 6 50.84 34.97 29.25
N ILE A 7 51.34 34.62 30.43
CA ILE A 7 50.92 33.41 31.13
C ILE A 7 50.56 33.80 32.56
N LEU A 8 49.35 34.33 32.76
CA LEU A 8 48.64 34.26 34.03
C LEU A 8 47.13 34.38 33.74
N SER A 9 46.41 33.34 34.19
CA SER A 9 44.98 33.28 34.51
C SER A 9 43.93 33.49 33.42
N VAL A 10 43.62 32.41 32.66
CA VAL A 10 42.23 31.93 32.52
C VAL A 10 42.28 30.40 32.45
N GLN A 11 42.41 29.75 33.60
CA GLN A 11 42.30 28.30 33.72
C GLN A 11 40.80 27.97 33.79
N ARG A 12 40.12 28.01 32.64
CA ARG A 12 38.81 27.35 32.50
C ARG A 12 39.04 25.84 32.60
N PRO A 13 38.28 25.10 33.43
CA PRO A 13 38.49 23.67 33.60
C PRO A 13 38.20 22.95 32.27
N MET A 14 39.25 22.56 31.56
CA MET A 14 39.17 21.78 30.31
C MET A 14 38.55 20.38 30.50
N GLY A 15 38.28 19.96 31.75
CA GLY A 15 37.65 18.67 32.06
C GLY A 15 36.17 18.57 31.64
N ALA A 16 35.46 19.69 31.49
CA ALA A 16 34.02 19.67 31.16
C ALA A 16 33.72 19.61 29.65
N LEU A 17 34.68 19.97 28.80
CA LEU A 17 34.50 20.00 27.34
C LEU A 17 35.01 18.74 26.63
N ALA A 18 35.98 18.03 27.21
CA ALA A 18 36.49 16.76 26.66
C ALA A 18 35.45 15.62 26.73
N ALA A 19 34.54 15.65 27.71
CA ALA A 19 33.49 14.63 27.86
C ALA A 19 32.34 14.76 26.83
N ARG A 20 32.23 15.91 26.14
CA ARG A 20 31.20 16.11 25.10
C ARG A 20 31.66 15.75 23.70
N ALA A 21 32.97 15.77 23.44
CA ALA A 21 33.53 15.48 22.11
C ALA A 21 33.85 13.98 21.89
N ALA A 22 33.95 13.18 22.94
CA ALA A 22 34.19 11.72 22.85
C ALA A 22 32.89 10.89 22.64
N ALA A 23 31.76 11.54 22.34
CA ALA A 23 30.43 10.93 22.38
C ALA A 23 29.91 10.40 21.04
N THR A 24 30.65 10.55 19.93
CA THR A 24 30.17 10.14 18.59
C THR A 24 30.70 8.79 18.10
N ALA A 25 31.49 8.05 18.90
CA ALA A 25 32.15 6.83 18.45
C ALA A 25 31.98 5.60 19.36
N ALA A 26 31.09 5.63 20.37
CA ALA A 26 30.82 4.47 21.22
C ALA A 26 29.39 3.95 20.95
N GLY A 27 29.29 2.65 20.69
CA GLY A 27 28.06 1.94 20.36
C GLY A 27 26.91 2.15 21.36
N ALA A 28 25.72 1.78 20.91
CA ALA A 28 24.40 2.00 21.50
C ALA A 28 24.15 1.32 22.86
N ASP A 29 25.06 1.44 23.81
CA ASP A 29 24.90 0.93 25.17
C ASP A 29 25.42 1.95 26.19
N ARG A 30 24.93 3.19 26.04
CA ARG A 30 25.08 4.19 27.10
C ARG A 30 24.13 3.81 28.23
N PRO A 31 24.58 3.74 29.49
CA PRO A 31 23.69 3.48 30.61
C PRO A 31 22.53 4.50 30.60
N VAL A 32 21.31 3.97 30.49
CA VAL A 32 20.08 4.76 30.49
C VAL A 32 19.91 5.36 31.88
N ARG A 33 19.49 6.63 31.94
CA ARG A 33 19.18 7.27 33.22
C ARG A 33 17.98 6.55 33.85
N PRO A 34 18.04 6.15 35.13
CA PRO A 34 16.87 5.58 35.79
C PRO A 34 15.72 6.60 35.81
N GLU A 35 14.51 6.15 35.54
CA GLU A 35 13.30 6.99 35.46
C GLU A 35 12.96 7.68 36.78
N HIS A 36 13.33 7.05 37.90
CA HIS A 36 13.08 7.58 39.24
C HIS A 36 14.38 7.76 40.01
N PRO A 37 14.59 8.93 40.65
CA PRO A 37 15.72 9.11 41.55
C PRO A 37 15.55 8.23 42.79
N GLY A 38 16.67 7.91 43.44
CA GLY A 38 16.66 7.23 44.74
C GLY A 38 15.79 7.99 45.75
N LYS A 39 14.97 7.26 46.50
CA LYS A 39 14.02 7.86 47.44
C LYS A 39 14.77 8.59 48.57
N VAL A 40 14.38 9.83 48.83
CA VAL A 40 14.95 10.68 49.89
C VAL A 40 13.84 11.08 50.85
N ARG A 41 14.07 10.89 52.16
CA ARG A 41 13.18 11.39 53.23
C ARG A 41 13.72 12.70 53.78
N LEU A 42 12.82 13.58 54.23
CA LEU A 42 13.15 14.90 54.80
C LEU A 42 13.93 15.84 53.86
N GLY A 43 13.97 15.54 52.56
CA GLY A 43 14.60 16.37 51.53
C GLY A 43 16.11 16.18 51.35
N PHE A 44 16.83 15.62 52.34
CA PHE A 44 18.29 15.44 52.25
C PHE A 44 18.80 14.06 52.70
N ILE A 45 18.00 13.25 53.40
CA ILE A 45 18.46 11.94 53.92
C ILE A 45 17.99 10.82 52.99
N PRO A 46 18.89 10.04 52.37
CA PRO A 46 18.50 8.93 51.50
C PRO A 46 17.79 7.82 52.27
N GLU A 47 16.87 7.13 51.61
CA GLU A 47 16.15 5.97 52.17
C GLU A 47 17.10 4.87 52.63
N GLU A 48 18.26 4.72 51.98
CA GLU A 48 19.32 3.77 52.35
C GLU A 48 19.76 3.92 53.81
N TRP A 49 19.76 5.15 54.34
CA TRP A 49 20.09 5.39 55.75
C TRP A 49 18.98 4.86 56.68
N PHE A 50 17.72 4.98 56.27
CA PHE A 50 16.60 4.41 57.03
C PHE A 50 16.61 2.88 56.97
N GLN A 51 16.95 2.29 55.82
CA GLN A 51 17.04 0.83 55.67
C GLN A 51 18.14 0.22 56.54
N PHE A 52 19.30 0.87 56.66
CA PHE A 52 20.36 0.38 57.53
C PHE A 52 19.90 0.23 58.98
N PHE A 53 19.22 1.23 59.53
CA PHE A 53 18.71 1.21 60.90
C PHE A 53 17.48 0.32 61.07
N TYR A 54 16.74 0.06 60.00
CA TYR A 54 15.48 -0.69 60.04
C TYR A 54 15.67 -2.07 60.69
N ASN A 55 16.74 -2.79 60.30
CA ASN A 55 17.05 -4.13 60.80
C ASN A 55 17.41 -4.19 62.28
N LYS A 56 17.76 -3.05 62.91
CA LYS A 56 18.24 -3.00 64.31
C LYS A 56 17.29 -2.27 65.25
N THR A 57 16.73 -1.17 64.77
CA THR A 57 15.98 -0.20 65.59
C THR A 57 14.60 0.13 65.01
N GLY A 58 14.20 -0.57 63.94
CA GLY A 58 12.92 -0.38 63.27
C GLY A 58 12.81 1.00 62.58
N VAL A 59 11.58 1.39 62.25
CA VAL A 59 11.28 2.65 61.53
C VAL A 59 11.59 3.89 62.38
N THR A 60 11.46 3.80 63.71
CA THR A 60 11.64 4.93 64.62
C THR A 60 13.11 5.22 64.91
N GLY A 61 14.00 4.24 64.76
CA GLY A 61 15.43 4.35 65.06
C GLY A 61 16.15 5.54 64.43
N PRO A 62 16.05 5.76 63.11
CA PRO A 62 16.64 6.93 62.46
C PRO A 62 16.13 8.27 63.02
N TYR A 63 14.85 8.34 63.35
CA TYR A 63 14.22 9.57 63.86
C TYR A 63 14.64 9.84 65.30
N THR A 64 14.67 8.82 66.17
CA THR A 64 15.13 8.96 67.55
C THR A 64 16.63 9.24 67.60
N PHE A 65 17.42 8.65 66.70
CA PHE A 65 18.84 8.98 66.52
C PHE A 65 19.03 10.44 66.09
N GLY A 66 18.25 10.93 65.13
CA GLY A 66 18.28 12.32 64.69
C GLY A 66 17.97 13.31 65.82
N VAL A 67 16.88 13.10 66.56
CA VAL A 67 16.51 13.94 67.72
C VAL A 67 17.56 13.85 68.83
N GLY A 68 18.07 12.65 69.11
CA GLY A 68 19.12 12.42 70.10
C GLY A 68 20.44 13.12 69.74
N LEU A 69 20.84 13.07 68.47
CA LEU A 69 22.03 13.75 67.97
C LEU A 69 21.89 15.28 68.08
N ILE A 70 20.74 15.84 67.69
CA ILE A 70 20.47 17.28 67.82
C ILE A 70 20.51 17.70 69.29
N THR A 71 19.86 16.95 70.18
CA THR A 71 19.85 17.23 71.63
C THR A 71 21.25 17.16 72.23
N TYR A 72 22.06 16.19 71.80
CA TYR A 72 23.46 16.08 72.21
C TYR A 72 24.31 17.26 71.74
N LEU A 73 24.17 17.67 70.47
CA LEU A 73 24.91 18.82 69.91
C LEU A 73 24.58 20.13 70.63
N CYS A 74 23.31 20.35 70.99
CA CYS A 74 22.88 21.49 71.80
C CYS A 74 23.39 21.37 73.25
N SER A 75 23.29 20.19 73.87
CA SER A 75 23.72 19.98 75.27
C SER A 75 25.23 20.09 75.48
N LYS A 76 26.03 19.82 74.44
CA LYS A 76 27.50 19.94 74.47
C LYS A 76 28.01 21.25 73.89
N GLU A 77 27.11 22.19 73.56
CA GLU A 77 27.45 23.48 72.95
C GLU A 77 28.34 23.35 71.70
N ILE A 78 28.32 22.19 71.04
CA ILE A 78 28.98 22.00 69.74
C ILE A 78 28.21 22.77 68.67
N TYR A 79 26.89 22.88 68.86
CA TYR A 79 26.01 23.74 68.08
C TYR A 79 25.49 24.87 68.97
N VAL A 80 26.20 26.01 68.96
CA VAL A 80 25.86 27.20 69.75
C VAL A 80 24.76 28.01 69.03
N MET A 81 23.65 28.28 69.71
CA MET A 81 22.54 29.08 69.18
C MET A 81 22.84 30.58 69.31
N GLU A 82 23.78 31.06 68.50
CA GLU A 82 24.12 32.49 68.38
C GLU A 82 23.05 33.28 67.61
N HIS A 83 23.22 34.60 67.51
CA HIS A 83 22.32 35.48 66.75
C HIS A 83 22.12 35.03 65.29
N GLU A 84 23.11 34.38 64.67
CA GLU A 84 23.01 33.83 63.31
C GLU A 84 22.08 32.62 63.18
N TYR A 85 21.80 31.90 64.28
CA TYR A 85 20.92 30.73 64.28
C TYR A 85 19.51 31.06 63.76
N TYR A 86 18.94 32.17 64.20
CA TYR A 86 17.61 32.61 63.77
C TYR A 86 17.59 33.03 62.29
N SER A 87 18.70 33.61 61.80
CA SER A 87 18.86 33.91 60.38
C SER A 87 18.90 32.63 59.55
N GLY A 88 19.70 31.64 59.96
CA GLY A 88 19.77 30.32 59.32
C GLY A 88 18.43 29.57 59.32
N LEU A 89 17.69 29.61 60.43
CA LEU A 89 16.35 29.02 60.52
C LEU A 89 15.37 29.67 59.54
N SER A 90 15.37 31.00 59.45
CA SER A 90 14.50 31.72 58.52
C SER A 90 14.83 31.40 57.05
N LEU A 91 16.12 31.29 56.71
CA LEU A 91 16.58 30.90 55.39
C LEU A 91 16.17 29.46 55.05
N ALA A 92 16.31 28.52 55.99
CA ALA A 92 15.90 27.13 55.81
C ALA A 92 14.38 27.00 55.55
N ILE A 93 13.55 27.75 56.30
CA ILE A 93 12.10 27.78 56.09
C ILE A 93 11.76 28.35 54.71
N MET A 94 12.40 29.46 54.31
CA MET A 94 12.21 30.01 52.97
C MET A 94 12.63 29.03 51.87
N ALA A 95 13.75 28.32 52.04
CA ALA A 95 14.20 27.31 51.08
C ALA A 95 13.18 26.16 50.94
N VAL A 96 12.62 25.67 52.06
CA VAL A 96 11.59 24.62 52.04
C VAL A 96 10.32 25.10 51.32
N ILE A 97 9.88 26.33 51.56
CA ILE A 97 8.70 26.91 50.88
C ILE A 97 8.99 27.08 49.38
N ALA A 98 10.17 27.59 49.02
CA ALA A 98 10.58 27.77 47.62
C ALA A 98 10.60 26.44 46.87
N VAL A 99 11.22 25.39 47.44
CA VAL A 99 11.26 24.06 46.82
C VAL A 99 9.86 23.48 46.65
N LYS A 100 8.98 23.60 47.67
CA LYS A 100 7.62 23.06 47.58
C LYS A 100 6.72 23.80 46.59
N LYS A 101 6.91 25.11 46.39
CA LYS A 101 6.06 25.93 45.51
C LYS A 101 6.60 26.00 44.08
N LEU A 102 7.90 26.18 43.91
CA LEU A 102 8.54 26.31 42.59
C LEU A 102 8.96 24.96 42.00
N GLY A 103 9.20 23.94 42.84
CA GLY A 103 9.61 22.61 42.40
C GLY A 103 8.67 21.98 41.37
N PRO A 104 7.34 21.92 41.61
CA PRO A 104 6.42 21.34 40.64
C PRO A 104 6.35 22.09 39.30
N ALA A 105 6.50 23.42 39.32
CA ALA A 105 6.49 24.22 38.11
C ALA A 105 7.79 24.04 37.29
N ALA A 106 8.93 24.03 37.98
CA ALA A 106 10.23 23.78 37.35
C ALA A 106 10.34 22.36 36.79
N ALA A 107 9.82 21.35 37.51
CA ALA A 107 9.77 19.97 37.04
C ALA A 107 8.96 19.84 35.75
N LYS A 108 7.72 20.36 35.73
CA LYS A 108 6.87 20.36 34.53
C LYS A 108 7.51 21.07 33.34
N TRP A 109 8.22 22.18 33.58
CA TRP A 109 8.91 22.89 32.53
C TRP A 109 10.09 22.08 31.96
N ALA A 110 10.87 21.43 32.83
CA ALA A 110 11.98 20.57 32.41
C ALA A 110 11.49 19.31 31.66
N ASP A 111 10.45 18.67 32.17
CA ASP A 111 9.82 17.49 31.54
C ASP A 111 9.25 17.85 30.16
N GLY A 112 8.54 18.98 30.04
CA GLY A 112 7.98 19.42 28.76
C GLY A 112 9.03 19.76 27.70
N GLU A 113 10.21 20.24 28.10
CA GLU A 113 11.32 20.46 27.16
C GLU A 113 11.93 19.13 26.68
N ILE A 114 12.04 18.13 27.57
CA ILE A 114 12.49 16.79 27.21
C ILE A 114 11.49 16.13 26.26
N ASP A 115 10.20 16.17 26.58
CA ASP A 115 9.13 15.63 25.74
C ASP A 115 9.12 16.27 24.35
N ARG A 116 9.38 17.58 24.25
CA ARG A 116 9.49 18.28 22.97
C ARG A 116 10.65 17.75 22.13
N ILE A 117 11.83 17.60 22.73
CA ILE A 117 13.02 17.10 22.04
C ILE A 117 12.79 15.65 21.58
N GLU A 118 12.19 14.83 22.43
CA GLU A 118 11.87 13.43 22.09
C GLU A 118 10.83 13.36 20.96
N ALA A 119 9.80 14.20 20.99
CA ALA A 119 8.80 14.28 19.93
C ALA A 119 9.42 14.72 18.59
N GLU A 120 10.32 15.71 18.60
CA GLU A 120 11.02 16.16 17.39
C GLU A 120 11.89 15.05 16.79
N TRP A 121 12.65 14.32 17.62
CA TRP A 121 13.47 13.20 17.15
C TRP A 121 12.63 12.04 16.63
N LYS A 122 11.52 11.72 17.31
CA LYS A 122 10.59 10.69 16.87
C LYS A 122 9.94 11.08 15.54
N GLN A 123 9.49 12.32 15.40
CA GLN A 123 8.91 12.82 14.16
C GLN A 123 9.92 12.77 13.02
N GLY A 124 11.16 13.26 13.22
CA GLY A 124 12.20 13.22 12.20
C GLY A 124 12.47 11.80 11.70
N ARG A 125 12.51 10.82 12.61
CA ARG A 125 12.64 9.39 12.26
C ARG A 125 11.44 8.87 11.48
N GLU A 126 10.22 9.20 11.91
CA GLU A 126 9.00 8.77 11.21
C GLU A 126 8.90 9.36 9.81
N ASP A 127 9.30 10.62 9.63
CA ASP A 127 9.29 11.30 8.34
C ASP A 127 10.36 10.74 7.40
N GLU A 128 11.55 10.41 7.91
CA GLU A 128 12.58 9.69 7.15
C GLU A 128 12.11 8.30 6.72
N LEU A 129 11.47 7.54 7.61
CA LEU A 129 10.90 6.23 7.28
C LEU A 129 9.81 6.34 6.20
N LYS A 130 8.93 7.34 6.28
CA LYS A 130 7.91 7.59 5.25
C LYS A 130 8.54 7.94 3.90
N ALA A 131 9.53 8.83 3.88
CA ALA A 131 10.21 9.22 2.65
C ALA A 131 10.91 8.03 1.99
N LEU A 132 11.57 7.17 2.77
CA LEU A 132 12.18 5.93 2.27
C LEU A 132 11.13 4.96 1.73
N GLN A 133 10.01 4.81 2.44
CA GLN A 133 8.91 3.95 1.99
C GLN A 133 8.30 4.44 0.67
N GLU A 134 8.05 5.74 0.53
CA GLU A 134 7.55 6.34 -0.71
C GLU A 134 8.54 6.15 -1.87
N SER A 135 9.84 6.31 -1.62
CA SER A 135 10.87 6.06 -2.62
C SER A 135 10.89 4.59 -3.08
N ILE A 136 10.69 3.63 -2.16
CA ILE A 136 10.62 2.20 -2.49
C ILE A 136 9.39 1.90 -3.35
N GLU A 137 8.24 2.50 -3.03
CA GLU A 137 7.01 2.33 -3.80
C GLU A 137 7.10 2.93 -5.21
N ALA A 138 7.74 4.11 -5.33
CA ALA A 138 8.02 4.73 -6.61
C ALA A 138 8.92 3.85 -7.49
N GLU A 139 10.02 3.33 -6.94
CA GLU A 139 10.94 2.43 -7.65
C GLU A 139 10.24 1.14 -8.11
N LYS A 140 9.42 0.52 -7.27
CA LYS A 140 8.61 -0.65 -7.67
C LYS A 140 7.68 -0.34 -8.84
N LYS A 141 7.10 0.86 -8.85
CA LYS A 141 6.23 1.29 -9.95
C LYS A 141 7.01 1.51 -11.25
N GLU A 142 8.22 2.04 -11.18
CA GLU A 142 9.09 2.19 -12.35
C GLU A 142 9.58 0.84 -12.89
N GLN A 143 9.91 -0.12 -12.01
CA GLN A 143 10.22 -1.49 -12.42
C GLN A 143 9.04 -2.13 -13.18
N TRP A 144 7.82 -2.00 -12.65
CA TRP A 144 6.61 -2.48 -13.32
C TRP A 144 6.37 -1.81 -14.69
N ARG A 145 6.65 -0.50 -14.80
CA ARG A 145 6.56 0.23 -16.09
C ARG A 145 7.58 -0.28 -17.11
N ALA A 146 8.80 -0.57 -16.67
CA ALA A 146 9.84 -1.11 -17.54
C ALA A 146 9.44 -2.50 -18.09
N GLU A 147 8.92 -3.38 -17.23
CA GLU A 147 8.36 -4.68 -17.63
C GLU A 147 7.18 -4.51 -18.60
N GLY A 148 6.27 -3.57 -18.31
CA GLY A 148 5.14 -3.24 -19.19
C GLY A 148 5.55 -2.79 -20.59
N SER A 149 6.68 -2.10 -20.72
CA SER A 149 7.20 -1.66 -22.03
C SER A 149 7.61 -2.85 -22.91
N LEU A 150 8.26 -3.87 -22.32
CA LEU A 150 8.62 -5.09 -23.04
C LEU A 150 7.37 -5.83 -23.52
N MET A 151 6.39 -6.01 -22.63
CA MET A 151 5.10 -6.64 -22.99
C MET A 151 4.37 -5.88 -24.11
N LEU A 152 4.41 -4.54 -24.09
CA LEU A 152 3.80 -3.73 -25.14
C LEU A 152 4.50 -3.93 -26.50
N MET A 153 5.82 -4.08 -26.52
CA MET A 153 6.56 -4.35 -27.76
C MET A 153 6.24 -5.74 -28.32
N ASP A 154 6.13 -6.74 -27.46
CA ASP A 154 5.77 -8.10 -27.89
C ASP A 154 4.33 -8.16 -28.40
N ALA A 155 3.37 -7.51 -27.70
CA ALA A 155 2.01 -7.37 -28.18
C ALA A 155 1.93 -6.69 -29.55
N LYS A 156 2.77 -5.67 -29.81
CA LYS A 156 2.85 -5.02 -31.13
C LYS A 156 3.37 -5.96 -32.21
N LYS A 157 4.42 -6.75 -31.93
CA LYS A 157 4.96 -7.74 -32.88
C LYS A 157 3.90 -8.80 -33.22
N GLU A 158 3.22 -9.33 -32.21
CA GLU A 158 2.15 -10.31 -32.39
C GLU A 158 0.98 -9.72 -33.18
N ASN A 159 0.59 -8.47 -32.92
CA ASN A 159 -0.48 -7.81 -33.67
C ASN A 159 -0.13 -7.68 -35.16
N VAL A 160 1.11 -7.29 -35.49
CA VAL A 160 1.57 -7.22 -36.89
C VAL A 160 1.59 -8.61 -37.54
N ALA A 161 2.05 -9.64 -36.82
CA ALA A 161 2.02 -11.02 -37.31
C ALA A 161 0.58 -11.49 -37.62
N LEU A 162 -0.36 -11.21 -36.72
CA LEU A 162 -1.77 -11.53 -36.92
C LEU A 162 -2.38 -10.78 -38.12
N GLN A 163 -2.04 -9.51 -38.30
CA GLN A 163 -2.49 -8.73 -39.47
C GLN A 163 -1.94 -9.32 -40.78
N LEU A 164 -0.68 -9.75 -40.80
CA LEU A 164 -0.08 -10.39 -41.97
C LEU A 164 -0.75 -11.73 -42.30
N GLU A 165 -1.02 -12.57 -41.30
CA GLU A 165 -1.76 -13.83 -41.50
C GLU A 165 -3.19 -13.59 -41.96
N ALA A 166 -3.88 -12.59 -41.39
CA ALA A 166 -5.23 -12.23 -41.78
C ALA A 166 -5.28 -11.79 -43.25
N ALA A 167 -4.37 -10.90 -43.66
CA ALA A 167 -4.28 -10.45 -45.05
C ALA A 167 -3.96 -11.58 -46.03
N PHE A 168 -3.10 -12.54 -45.63
CA PHE A 168 -2.81 -13.72 -46.42
C PHE A 168 -4.06 -14.60 -46.60
N ARG A 169 -4.77 -14.91 -45.51
CA ARG A 169 -6.00 -15.71 -45.55
C ARG A 169 -7.11 -15.03 -46.35
N GLU A 170 -7.25 -13.71 -46.20
CA GLU A 170 -8.21 -12.92 -46.98
C GLU A 170 -7.93 -13.02 -48.48
N ARG A 171 -6.67 -12.85 -48.91
CA ARG A 171 -6.28 -13.00 -50.33
C ARG A 171 -6.55 -14.40 -50.85
N ALA A 172 -6.22 -15.44 -50.08
CA ALA A 172 -6.48 -16.83 -50.45
C ALA A 172 -8.00 -17.10 -50.58
N MET A 173 -8.80 -16.58 -49.65
CA MET A 173 -10.25 -16.73 -49.67
C MET A 173 -10.89 -15.96 -50.83
N ASN A 174 -10.35 -14.79 -51.19
CA ASN A 174 -10.82 -14.02 -52.34
C ASN A 174 -10.62 -14.83 -53.64
N VAL A 175 -9.44 -15.42 -53.84
CA VAL A 175 -9.17 -16.28 -55.01
C VAL A 175 -10.10 -17.50 -55.02
N TYR A 176 -10.28 -18.15 -53.87
CA TYR A 176 -11.21 -19.28 -53.74
C TYR A 176 -12.64 -18.89 -54.14
N ASN A 177 -13.15 -17.77 -53.63
CA ASN A 177 -14.49 -17.28 -53.93
C ASN A 177 -14.64 -16.93 -55.42
N GLU A 178 -13.65 -16.30 -56.04
CA GLU A 178 -13.68 -15.98 -57.46
C GLU A 178 -13.70 -17.21 -58.37
N VAL A 179 -12.90 -18.23 -58.04
CA VAL A 179 -12.90 -19.50 -58.77
C VAL A 179 -14.23 -20.23 -58.59
N LYS A 180 -14.74 -20.30 -57.36
CA LYS A 180 -16.04 -20.89 -57.07
C LYS A 180 -17.15 -20.18 -57.84
N ARG A 181 -17.16 -18.83 -57.85
CA ARG A 181 -18.15 -18.02 -58.58
C ARG A 181 -18.18 -18.36 -60.07
N ARG A 182 -17.02 -18.57 -60.70
CA ARG A 182 -16.94 -18.98 -62.11
C ARG A 182 -17.47 -20.39 -62.34
N LEU A 183 -17.18 -21.32 -61.43
CA LEU A 183 -17.68 -22.69 -61.52
C LEU A 183 -19.19 -22.75 -61.32
N ASP A 184 -19.70 -22.09 -60.28
CA ASP A 184 -21.13 -21.99 -59.98
C ASP A 184 -21.87 -21.35 -61.16
N TYR A 185 -21.31 -20.31 -61.79
CA TYR A 185 -21.87 -19.72 -63.01
C TYR A 185 -22.00 -20.74 -64.15
N GLN A 186 -20.97 -21.55 -64.41
CA GLN A 186 -21.02 -22.58 -65.45
C GLN A 186 -22.07 -23.66 -65.15
N VAL A 187 -22.17 -24.08 -63.89
CA VAL A 187 -23.16 -25.05 -63.44
C VAL A 187 -24.58 -24.50 -63.63
N GLU A 188 -24.82 -23.25 -63.25
CA GLU A 188 -26.11 -22.57 -63.47
C GLU A 188 -26.46 -22.41 -64.95
N CYS A 189 -25.50 -22.04 -65.81
CA CYS A 189 -25.72 -22.01 -67.26
C CYS A 189 -26.18 -23.37 -67.80
N ARG A 190 -25.56 -24.47 -67.33
CA ARG A 190 -25.98 -25.84 -67.72
C ARG A 190 -27.35 -26.21 -67.18
N HIS A 191 -27.69 -25.79 -65.96
CA HIS A 191 -29.03 -25.98 -65.41
C HIS A 191 -30.10 -25.23 -66.20
N ILE A 192 -29.81 -23.99 -66.61
CA ILE A 192 -30.72 -23.17 -67.44
C ILE A 192 -30.88 -23.80 -68.83
N GLU A 193 -29.79 -24.23 -69.48
CA GLU A 193 -29.83 -24.88 -70.79
C GLU A 193 -30.69 -26.15 -70.76
N ARG A 194 -30.49 -27.03 -69.77
CA ARG A 194 -31.35 -28.22 -69.57
C ARG A 194 -32.81 -27.84 -69.36
N ARG A 195 -33.08 -26.81 -68.56
CA ARG A 195 -34.45 -26.34 -68.29
C ARG A 195 -35.11 -25.77 -69.55
N LEU A 196 -34.37 -25.04 -70.38
CA LEU A 196 -34.84 -24.48 -71.63
C LEU A 196 -35.12 -25.58 -72.66
N ASN A 197 -34.20 -26.54 -72.80
CA ASN A 197 -34.39 -27.71 -73.66
C ASN A 197 -35.61 -28.54 -73.23
N GLN A 198 -35.80 -28.75 -71.93
CA GLN A 198 -36.97 -29.45 -71.40
C GLN A 198 -38.27 -28.69 -71.71
N LYS A 199 -38.30 -27.36 -71.51
CA LYS A 199 -39.47 -26.55 -71.87
C LYS A 199 -39.77 -26.60 -73.37
N HIS A 200 -38.75 -26.41 -74.21
CA HIS A 200 -38.91 -26.46 -75.66
C HIS A 200 -39.40 -27.84 -76.13
N MET A 201 -38.87 -28.91 -75.56
CA MET A 201 -39.31 -30.28 -75.84
C MET A 201 -40.78 -30.49 -75.47
N VAL A 202 -41.20 -30.04 -74.28
CA VAL A 202 -42.61 -30.12 -73.86
C VAL A 202 -43.51 -29.31 -74.80
N ASP A 203 -43.15 -28.06 -75.10
CA ASP A 203 -43.93 -27.21 -76.01
C ASP A 203 -44.00 -27.80 -77.43
N TRP A 204 -42.91 -28.36 -77.93
CA TRP A 204 -42.86 -29.03 -79.24
C TRP A 204 -43.76 -30.28 -79.26
N ILE A 205 -43.69 -31.13 -78.22
CA ILE A 205 -44.56 -32.31 -78.10
C ILE A 205 -46.02 -31.87 -78.06
N VAL A 206 -46.37 -30.91 -77.20
CA VAL A 206 -47.75 -30.40 -77.09
C VAL A 206 -48.24 -29.84 -78.42
N LYS A 207 -47.41 -29.04 -79.12
CA LYS A 207 -47.77 -28.46 -80.42
C LYS A 207 -47.96 -29.52 -81.51
N ASN A 208 -47.09 -30.53 -81.58
CA ASN A 208 -47.23 -31.62 -82.56
C ASN A 208 -48.42 -32.53 -82.24
N VAL A 209 -48.68 -32.81 -80.96
CA VAL A 209 -49.88 -33.56 -80.55
C VAL A 209 -51.13 -32.78 -80.98
N MET A 210 -51.23 -31.49 -80.63
CA MET A 210 -52.35 -30.63 -81.05
C MET A 210 -52.49 -30.55 -82.59
N ALA A 211 -51.40 -30.50 -83.34
CA ALA A 211 -51.43 -30.47 -84.81
C ALA A 211 -51.78 -31.83 -85.45
N SER A 212 -51.42 -32.94 -84.80
CA SER A 212 -51.71 -34.30 -85.27
C SER A 212 -53.16 -34.74 -85.00
N ILE A 213 -53.82 -34.08 -84.05
CA ILE A 213 -55.24 -34.29 -83.78
C ILE A 213 -56.05 -33.67 -84.93
N THR A 214 -56.61 -34.53 -85.77
CA THR A 214 -57.53 -34.08 -86.82
C THR A 214 -58.89 -33.70 -86.22
N PRO A 215 -59.64 -32.73 -86.78
CA PRO A 215 -60.99 -32.41 -86.30
C PRO A 215 -61.95 -33.61 -86.31
N GLN A 216 -61.64 -34.61 -87.14
CA GLN A 216 -62.38 -35.88 -87.21
C GLN A 216 -62.06 -36.79 -86.00
N GLN A 217 -60.80 -36.87 -85.57
CA GLN A 217 -60.39 -37.60 -84.37
C GLN A 217 -60.89 -36.95 -83.08
N GLU A 218 -61.04 -35.61 -83.01
CA GLU A 218 -61.68 -34.97 -81.86
C GLU A 218 -63.14 -35.39 -81.72
N LYS A 219 -63.89 -35.40 -82.83
CA LYS A 219 -65.29 -35.88 -82.84
C LYS A 219 -65.39 -37.36 -82.49
N GLU A 220 -64.51 -38.20 -83.01
CA GLU A 220 -64.47 -39.63 -82.66
C GLU A 220 -64.10 -39.86 -81.20
N THR A 221 -63.16 -39.08 -80.65
CA THR A 221 -62.80 -39.12 -79.23
C THR A 221 -63.97 -38.66 -78.35
N LEU A 222 -64.67 -37.58 -78.71
CA LEU A 222 -65.87 -37.12 -78.01
C LEU A 222 -66.97 -38.19 -78.04
N ASN A 223 -67.19 -38.83 -79.20
CA ASN A 223 -68.14 -39.93 -79.33
C ASN A 223 -67.72 -41.14 -78.47
N LYS A 224 -66.42 -41.46 -78.39
CA LYS A 224 -65.90 -42.47 -77.45
C LYS A 224 -66.11 -42.06 -76.00
N CYS A 225 -65.89 -40.80 -75.61
CA CYS A 225 -66.18 -40.34 -74.26
C CYS A 225 -67.67 -40.43 -73.91
N ILE A 226 -68.57 -40.14 -74.87
CA ILE A 226 -70.02 -40.36 -74.72
C ILE A 226 -70.34 -41.87 -74.59
N ALA A 227 -69.67 -42.72 -75.37
CA ALA A 227 -69.79 -44.17 -75.27
C ALA A 227 -69.29 -44.68 -73.91
N ASP A 228 -68.18 -44.17 -73.39
CA ASP A 228 -67.63 -44.55 -72.09
C ASP A 228 -68.48 -44.04 -70.93
N LEU A 229 -69.00 -42.80 -71.02
CA LEU A 229 -69.95 -42.26 -70.05
C LEU A 229 -71.29 -43.00 -70.08
N SER A 230 -71.80 -43.39 -71.24
CA SER A 230 -73.01 -44.21 -71.33
C SER A 230 -72.77 -45.63 -70.83
N ALA A 231 -71.59 -46.21 -71.05
CA ALA A 231 -71.20 -47.50 -70.48
C ALA A 231 -70.97 -47.44 -68.95
N LEU A 232 -70.51 -46.32 -68.40
CA LEU A 232 -70.43 -46.06 -66.96
C LEU A 232 -71.82 -45.81 -66.36
N ALA A 233 -72.68 -45.05 -67.05
CA ALA A 233 -74.07 -44.80 -66.63
C ALA A 233 -74.92 -46.07 -66.65
N ALA A 234 -74.71 -46.96 -67.62
CA ALA A 234 -75.33 -48.28 -67.66
C ALA A 234 -74.82 -49.22 -66.55
N ARG A 235 -73.60 -49.00 -66.04
CA ARG A 235 -73.05 -49.69 -64.85
C ARG A 235 -73.45 -49.04 -63.52
N SER A 236 -74.02 -47.83 -63.54
CA SER A 236 -74.39 -47.03 -62.36
C SER A 236 -75.84 -47.22 -61.92
N LYS A 237 -76.49 -48.31 -62.35
CA LYS A 237 -77.81 -48.75 -61.89
C LYS A 237 -77.68 -50.10 -61.22
#